data_AF-A0A9E4EX10-F1
#
_entry.id   AF-A0A9E4EX10-F1
#
_cell.length_a   1.000
_cell.length_b   1.000
_cell.length_c   1.000
_cell.angle_alpha   90.00
_cell.angle_beta   90.00
_cell.angle_gamma   90.00
#
_symmetry.space_group_name_H-M   'P 1'
#
loop_
_entity.id
_entity.type
_entity.pdbx_description
1 polymer ?
#
loop_
_entity_poly.entity_id
_entity_poly.type
_entity_poly.pdbx_seq_one_letter_code
_entity_poly.pdbx_strand_id
1 'polypeptide(L)'
;DRVHGVITEGGEAPNIIPDKASAWFFVRSETMEGLDALVPRVIACAEGAALATGAELETEKNPITYAPMRVNPPLAALFLKNLNLLGVHEPDAPPPLRMGSSDVGNVSQQTPTIHPQIQMVPPGVSAHTPEFAEASAGEEGRRVLLTGAKALAMTGVDFLLDEEARRSVQSEFESREA
;
A
#
# COMPACT_ATOMS: atom_id res chain seq x y z
N ASP A 1 -0.51 -12.63 7.29
CA ASP A 1 0.87 -12.67 6.74
C ASP A 1 0.92 -13.10 5.29
N ARG A 2 1.86 -12.55 4.52
CA ARG A 2 2.15 -12.95 3.14
C ARG A 2 3.66 -12.90 2.88
N VAL A 3 4.15 -13.91 2.17
CA VAL A 3 5.53 -13.96 1.67
C VAL A 3 5.44 -14.18 0.17
N HIS A 4 5.93 -13.21 -0.61
CA HIS A 4 5.99 -13.27 -2.05
C HIS A 4 7.45 -13.19 -2.45
N GLY A 5 7.87 -13.95 -3.45
CA GLY A 5 9.25 -13.86 -3.91
C GLY A 5 9.43 -14.37 -5.31
N VAL A 6 10.61 -14.07 -5.83
CA VAL A 6 11.09 -14.51 -7.12
C VAL A 6 12.49 -15.07 -6.93
N ILE A 7 12.78 -16.20 -7.59
CA ILE A 7 14.14 -16.69 -7.72
C ILE A 7 14.78 -15.85 -8.83
N THR A 8 15.78 -15.05 -8.48
CA THR A 8 16.48 -14.17 -9.41
C THR A 8 17.59 -14.90 -10.14
N GLU A 9 18.24 -15.86 -9.48
CA GLU A 9 19.22 -16.78 -10.07
C GLU A 9 18.99 -18.18 -9.47
N GLY A 10 18.74 -19.18 -10.32
CA GLY A 10 18.43 -20.55 -9.89
C GLY A 10 19.19 -21.64 -10.63
N GLY A 11 20.25 -21.28 -11.37
CA GLY A 11 21.01 -22.16 -12.25
C GLY A 11 20.71 -21.95 -13.74
N GLU A 12 21.70 -22.29 -14.58
CA GLU A 12 21.66 -22.01 -16.02
C GLU A 12 21.44 -23.27 -16.88
N ALA A 13 21.70 -24.46 -16.33
CA ALA A 13 21.58 -25.73 -17.05
C ALA A 13 21.16 -26.88 -16.11
N PRO A 14 20.34 -27.85 -16.59
CA PRO A 14 19.80 -28.92 -15.75
C PRO A 14 20.83 -29.96 -15.28
N ASN A 15 22.03 -29.97 -15.88
CA ASN A 15 23.10 -30.93 -15.59
C ASN A 15 24.34 -30.27 -14.94
N ILE A 16 24.25 -29.00 -14.55
CA ILE A 16 25.31 -28.27 -13.86
C ILE A 16 24.77 -27.90 -12.48
N ILE A 17 25.51 -28.28 -11.43
CA ILE A 17 25.18 -27.87 -10.07
C ILE A 17 25.54 -26.38 -9.94
N PRO A 18 24.58 -25.49 -9.62
CA PRO A 18 24.86 -24.06 -9.45
C PRO A 18 25.79 -23.82 -8.24
N ASP A 19 26.73 -22.90 -8.37
CA ASP A 19 27.58 -22.42 -7.28
C ASP A 19 26.93 -21.29 -6.47
N LYS A 20 25.91 -20.63 -7.04
CA LYS A 20 25.11 -19.58 -6.41
C LYS A 20 23.63 -19.73 -6.76
N ALA A 21 22.77 -19.42 -5.78
CA ALA A 21 21.35 -19.15 -6.00
C ALA A 21 20.97 -17.87 -5.28
N SER A 22 20.10 -17.06 -5.89
CA SER A 22 19.61 -15.81 -5.30
C SER A 22 18.10 -15.70 -5.46
N ALA A 23 17.45 -15.10 -4.49
CA ALA A 23 16.03 -14.85 -4.52
C ALA A 23 15.70 -13.53 -3.83
N TRP A 24 14.65 -12.86 -4.30
CA TRP A 24 14.17 -11.61 -3.73
C TRP A 24 12.76 -11.77 -3.21
N PHE A 25 12.54 -11.41 -1.94
CA PHE A 25 11.28 -11.61 -1.24
C PHE A 25 10.69 -10.31 -0.70
N PHE A 26 9.37 -10.16 -0.85
CA PHE A 26 8.54 -9.27 -0.04
C PHE A 26 7.91 -10.06 1.12
N VAL A 27 8.16 -9.59 2.34
CA VAL A 27 7.55 -10.13 3.56
C VAL A 27 6.57 -9.09 4.10
N ARG A 28 5.32 -9.49 4.33
CA ARG A 28 4.23 -8.58 4.72
C ARG A 28 3.43 -9.15 5.87
N SER A 29 3.11 -8.30 6.83
CA SER A 29 2.12 -8.55 7.88
C SER A 29 1.14 -7.38 7.96
N GLU A 30 0.04 -7.56 8.68
CA GLU A 30 -0.96 -6.52 8.91
C GLU A 30 -0.48 -5.47 9.92
N THR A 31 0.43 -5.86 10.82
CA THR A 31 1.02 -4.99 11.84
C THR A 31 2.54 -5.01 11.75
N MET A 32 3.17 -3.96 12.29
CA MET A 32 4.64 -3.90 12.39
C MET A 32 5.18 -5.00 13.30
N GLU A 33 4.53 -5.25 14.44
CA GLU A 33 4.90 -6.34 15.35
C GLU A 33 4.83 -7.71 14.67
N GLY A 34 3.78 -7.96 13.88
CA GLY A 34 3.64 -9.18 13.11
C GLY A 34 4.75 -9.32 12.05
N LEU A 35 5.15 -8.21 11.43
CA LEU A 35 6.25 -8.19 10.48
C LEU A 35 7.60 -8.47 11.15
N ASP A 36 7.86 -7.86 12.30
CA ASP A 36 9.06 -8.03 13.10
C ASP A 36 9.20 -9.47 13.62
N ALA A 37 8.08 -10.16 13.88
CA ALA A 37 8.06 -11.58 14.20
C ALA A 37 8.21 -12.50 12.97
N LEU A 38 7.71 -12.07 11.80
CA LEU A 38 7.70 -12.89 10.58
C LEU A 38 9.05 -12.90 9.86
N VAL A 39 9.74 -11.77 9.77
CA VAL A 39 11.02 -11.67 9.05
C VAL A 39 12.08 -12.64 9.59
N PRO A 40 12.33 -12.74 10.91
CA PRO A 40 13.29 -13.70 11.46
C PRO A 40 12.93 -15.15 11.13
N ARG A 41 11.64 -15.50 11.06
CA ARG A 41 11.19 -16.85 10.68
C ARG A 41 11.52 -17.18 9.23
N VAL A 42 11.36 -16.21 8.33
CA VAL A 42 11.73 -16.37 6.91
C VAL A 42 13.24 -16.56 6.77
N ILE A 43 14.03 -15.75 7.49
CA ILE A 43 15.50 -15.86 7.49
C ILE A 43 15.95 -17.22 8.06
N ALA A 44 15.34 -17.67 9.17
CA ALA A 44 15.65 -18.97 9.77
C ALA A 44 15.40 -20.16 8.80
N CYS A 45 14.40 -20.05 7.91
CA CYS A 45 14.21 -21.05 6.86
C CYS A 45 15.37 -21.07 5.85
N ALA A 46 15.89 -19.90 5.46
CA ALA A 46 17.04 -19.80 4.56
C ALA A 46 18.33 -20.31 5.24
N GLU A 47 18.53 -19.97 6.51
CA GLU A 47 19.65 -20.48 7.32
C GLU A 47 19.61 -22.01 7.44
N GLY A 48 18.42 -22.57 7.69
CA GLY A 48 18.23 -24.02 7.74
C GLY A 48 18.56 -24.72 6.41
N ALA A 49 18.20 -24.10 5.28
CA ALA A 49 18.55 -24.61 3.96
C ALA A 49 20.06 -24.56 3.70
N ALA A 50 20.72 -23.45 4.03
CA ALA A 50 22.16 -23.29 3.89
C ALA A 50 22.93 -24.31 4.76
N LEU A 51 22.50 -24.50 6.02
CA LEU A 51 23.08 -25.50 6.91
C LEU A 51 22.94 -26.91 6.35
N ALA A 52 21.77 -27.27 5.81
CA ALA A 52 21.52 -28.61 5.28
C ALA A 52 22.37 -28.93 4.03
N THR A 53 22.72 -27.92 3.23
CA THR A 53 23.52 -28.09 2.01
C THR A 53 25.01 -27.82 2.20
N GLY A 54 25.41 -27.26 3.34
CA GLY A 54 26.78 -26.80 3.59
C GLY A 54 27.13 -25.51 2.83
N ALA A 55 26.13 -24.76 2.38
CA ALA A 55 26.32 -23.47 1.70
C ALA A 55 26.45 -22.33 2.72
N GLU A 56 26.94 -21.19 2.23
CA GLU A 56 26.92 -19.92 2.97
C GLU A 56 25.65 -19.13 2.61
N LEU A 57 25.10 -18.39 3.58
CA LEU A 57 23.94 -17.52 3.37
C LEU A 57 24.36 -16.05 3.55
N GLU A 58 24.01 -15.24 2.56
CA GLU A 58 24.03 -13.78 2.66
C GLU A 58 22.58 -13.27 2.57
N THR A 59 22.23 -12.29 3.41
CA THR A 59 20.92 -11.64 3.36
C THR A 59 21.08 -10.14 3.35
N GLU A 60 20.28 -9.47 2.53
CA GLU A 60 20.18 -8.02 2.49
C GLU A 60 18.71 -7.61 2.66
N LYS A 61 18.46 -6.69 3.60
CA LYS A 61 17.13 -6.12 3.80
C LYS A 61 17.07 -4.75 3.13
N ASN A 62 16.00 -4.49 2.39
CA ASN A 62 15.71 -3.13 1.91
C ASN A 62 15.64 -2.17 3.12
N PRO A 63 16.34 -1.03 3.09
CA PRO A 63 16.37 -0.09 4.22
C PRO A 63 14.98 0.47 4.56
N ILE A 64 14.06 0.51 3.61
CA ILE A 64 12.72 1.06 3.80
C ILE A 64 11.75 -0.08 4.10
N THR A 65 11.06 0.02 5.24
CA THR A 65 9.93 -0.84 5.61
C THR A 65 8.64 -0.04 5.56
N TYR A 66 7.65 -0.52 4.81
CA TYR A 66 6.36 0.17 4.70
C TYR A 66 5.48 -0.11 5.92
N ALA A 67 5.03 0.97 6.56
CA ALA A 67 4.12 0.89 7.70
C ALA A 67 2.68 0.64 7.22
N PRO A 68 1.82 0.02 8.06
CA PRO A 68 0.40 -0.11 7.74
C PRO A 68 -0.26 1.25 7.60
N MET A 69 -1.15 1.40 6.61
CA MET A 69 -1.87 2.65 6.39
C MET A 69 -2.81 2.97 7.55
N ARG A 70 -2.68 4.17 8.12
CA ARG A 70 -3.60 4.72 9.14
C ARG A 70 -4.45 5.81 8.52
N VAL A 71 -5.64 5.45 8.07
CA VAL A 71 -6.60 6.43 7.52
C VAL A 71 -7.15 7.29 8.66
N ASN A 72 -7.16 8.62 8.49
CA ASN A 72 -7.84 9.56 9.39
C ASN A 72 -9.32 9.72 8.96
N PRO A 73 -10.30 9.19 9.71
CA PRO A 73 -11.70 9.17 9.30
C PRO A 73 -12.35 10.56 9.16
N PRO A 74 -12.10 11.55 10.04
CA PRO A 74 -12.60 12.91 9.84
C PRO A 74 -12.13 13.53 8.52
N LEU A 75 -10.83 13.39 8.20
CA LEU A 75 -10.28 13.88 6.94
C LEU A 75 -10.87 13.13 5.73
N ALA A 76 -11.06 11.81 5.86
CA ALA A 76 -11.71 11.00 4.83
C ALA A 76 -13.17 11.42 4.61
N ALA A 77 -13.90 11.79 5.67
CA ALA A 77 -15.28 12.27 5.57
C ALA A 77 -15.37 13.61 4.83
N LEU A 78 -14.43 14.54 5.05
CA LEU A 78 -14.34 15.78 4.26
C LEU A 78 -14.14 15.47 2.77
N PHE A 79 -13.22 14.56 2.46
CA PHE A 79 -12.98 14.13 1.08
C PHE A 79 -14.19 13.48 0.42
N LEU A 80 -14.86 12.58 1.14
CA LEU A 80 -16.07 11.91 0.68
C LEU A 80 -17.22 12.90 0.43
N LYS A 81 -17.44 13.86 1.33
CA LYS A 81 -18.41 14.95 1.14
C LYS A 81 -18.15 15.68 -0.18
N ASN A 82 -16.89 16.01 -0.47
CA ASN A 82 -16.53 16.74 -1.69
C ASN A 82 -16.62 15.88 -2.95
N LEU A 83 -16.32 14.58 -2.88
CA LEU A 83 -16.60 13.65 -3.98
C LEU A 83 -18.09 13.58 -4.30
N ASN A 84 -18.94 13.49 -3.27
CA ASN A 84 -20.40 13.45 -3.45
C ASN A 84 -20.93 14.72 -4.15
N LEU A 85 -20.39 15.90 -3.82
CA LEU A 85 -20.71 17.16 -4.52
C LEU A 85 -20.28 17.17 -5.99
N LEU A 86 -19.26 16.39 -6.34
CA LEU A 86 -18.78 16.21 -7.71
C LEU A 86 -19.48 15.06 -8.44
N GLY A 87 -20.51 14.46 -7.84
CA GLY A 87 -21.30 13.37 -8.41
C GLY A 87 -20.62 12.00 -8.37
N VAL A 88 -19.59 11.84 -7.53
CA VAL A 88 -18.95 10.54 -7.27
C VAL A 88 -19.42 10.05 -5.91
N HIS A 89 -20.11 8.91 -5.92
CA HIS A 89 -20.69 8.30 -4.74
C HIS A 89 -19.99 6.99 -4.40
N GLU A 90 -20.02 6.63 -3.12
CA GLU A 90 -19.61 5.30 -2.70
C GLU A 90 -20.52 4.23 -3.31
N PRO A 91 -19.99 3.02 -3.56
CA PRO A 91 -20.82 1.91 -3.99
C PRO A 91 -21.78 1.47 -2.88
N ASP A 92 -22.96 0.97 -3.28
CA ASP A 92 -23.99 0.48 -2.34
C ASP A 92 -23.48 -0.66 -1.43
N ALA A 93 -22.52 -1.45 -1.93
CA ALA A 93 -21.81 -2.47 -1.18
C ALA A 93 -20.32 -2.13 -1.11
N PRO A 94 -19.69 -2.19 0.07
CA PRO A 94 -18.27 -1.94 0.19
C PRO A 94 -17.49 -2.96 -0.65
N PRO A 95 -16.49 -2.53 -1.43
CA PRO A 95 -15.67 -3.45 -2.19
C PRO A 95 -14.92 -4.38 -1.22
N PRO A 96 -14.58 -5.61 -1.64
CA PRO A 96 -13.73 -6.48 -0.84
C PRO A 96 -12.43 -5.75 -0.49
N LEU A 97 -12.02 -5.86 0.78
CA LEU A 97 -10.81 -5.21 1.29
C LEU A 97 -9.60 -5.56 0.41
N ARG A 98 -9.15 -4.60 -0.39
CA ARG A 98 -7.89 -4.69 -1.13
C ARG A 98 -6.79 -4.07 -0.28
N MET A 99 -5.97 -4.92 0.35
CA MET A 99 -4.80 -4.44 1.10
C MET A 99 -3.70 -3.93 0.17
N GLY A 100 -3.58 -2.61 0.07
CA GLY A 100 -2.49 -1.92 -0.61
C GLY A 100 -1.14 -2.09 0.11
N SER A 101 -0.06 -1.67 -0.55
CA SER A 101 1.29 -1.59 0.01
C SER A 101 1.94 -0.33 -0.55
N SER A 102 1.95 0.75 0.24
CA SER A 102 2.41 2.07 -0.20
C SER A 102 3.20 2.74 0.92
N ASP A 103 4.22 3.50 0.54
CA ASP A 103 5.03 4.33 1.44
C ASP A 103 4.22 5.45 2.10
N VAL A 104 3.06 5.81 1.55
CA VAL A 104 2.05 6.67 2.18
C VAL A 104 1.64 6.13 3.57
N GLY A 105 1.75 4.83 3.80
CA GLY A 105 1.56 4.24 5.12
C GLY A 105 2.55 4.78 6.16
N ASN A 106 3.79 5.06 5.77
CA ASN A 106 4.79 5.70 6.63
C ASN A 106 4.43 7.16 6.94
N VAL A 107 3.95 7.91 5.94
CA VAL A 107 3.46 9.29 6.12
C VAL A 107 2.29 9.31 7.09
N SER A 108 1.38 8.34 6.99
CA SER A 108 0.22 8.22 7.88
C SER A 108 0.57 7.94 9.34
N GLN A 109 1.81 7.56 9.65
CA GLN A 109 2.29 7.47 11.03
C GLN A 109 2.63 8.84 11.62
N GLN A 110 2.92 9.83 10.79
CA GLN A 110 3.50 11.11 11.19
C GLN A 110 2.52 12.28 11.07
N THR A 111 1.48 12.13 10.25
CA THR A 111 0.49 13.18 10.03
C THR A 111 -0.88 12.59 9.65
N PRO A 112 -2.00 13.27 9.96
CA PRO A 112 -3.30 12.89 9.42
C PRO A 112 -3.24 12.68 7.91
N THR A 113 -3.60 11.48 7.45
CA THR A 113 -3.42 11.07 6.06
C THR A 113 -4.64 10.28 5.57
N ILE A 114 -4.97 10.45 4.30
CA ILE A 114 -5.95 9.65 3.57
C ILE A 114 -5.32 9.05 2.32
N HIS A 115 -5.82 7.91 1.87
CA HIS A 115 -5.39 7.28 0.61
C HIS A 115 -6.62 6.77 -0.15
N PRO A 116 -7.49 7.69 -0.63
CA PRO A 116 -8.75 7.33 -1.25
C PRO A 116 -8.54 6.76 -2.66
N GLN A 117 -9.52 5.99 -3.13
CA GLN A 117 -9.55 5.47 -4.49
C GLN A 117 -10.82 5.96 -5.19
N ILE A 118 -10.68 6.41 -6.44
CA ILE A 118 -11.81 6.80 -7.28
C ILE A 118 -11.91 5.80 -8.41
N GLN A 119 -13.12 5.30 -8.69
CA GLN A 119 -13.33 4.35 -9.76
C GLN A 119 -13.07 4.99 -11.13
N MET A 120 -12.13 4.39 -11.86
CA MET A 120 -11.75 4.79 -13.24
C MET A 120 -12.09 3.71 -14.27
N VAL A 121 -12.04 2.44 -13.85
CA VAL A 121 -12.28 1.28 -14.73
C VAL A 121 -13.50 0.48 -14.27
N PRO A 122 -14.16 -0.26 -15.16
CA PRO A 122 -15.24 -1.17 -14.79
C PRO A 122 -14.78 -2.25 -13.79
N PRO A 123 -15.72 -2.81 -13.00
CA PRO A 123 -15.43 -3.98 -12.17
C PRO A 123 -14.81 -5.11 -13.00
N GLY A 124 -13.78 -5.75 -12.46
CA GLY A 124 -13.05 -6.84 -13.11
C GLY A 124 -11.69 -6.43 -13.69
N VAL A 125 -11.49 -5.16 -14.01
CA VAL A 125 -10.17 -4.64 -14.40
C VAL A 125 -9.38 -4.33 -13.13
N SER A 126 -8.21 -4.95 -12.97
CA SER A 126 -7.35 -4.72 -11.81
C SER A 126 -6.25 -3.72 -12.13
N ALA A 127 -5.75 -3.04 -11.09
CA ALA A 127 -4.49 -2.31 -11.21
C ALA A 127 -3.35 -3.27 -11.63
N HIS A 128 -2.28 -2.72 -12.21
CA HIS A 128 -1.12 -3.47 -12.72
C HIS A 128 -1.40 -4.34 -13.97
N THR A 129 -2.40 -3.98 -14.78
CA THR A 129 -2.62 -4.60 -16.11
C THR A 129 -2.47 -3.58 -17.23
N PRO A 130 -2.17 -4.02 -18.48
CA PRO A 130 -2.12 -3.12 -19.64
C PRO A 130 -3.42 -2.33 -19.85
N GLU A 131 -4.57 -2.94 -19.61
CA GLU A 131 -5.89 -2.31 -19.77
C GLU A 131 -6.08 -1.15 -18.78
N PHE A 132 -5.61 -1.31 -17.53
CA PHE A 132 -5.65 -0.22 -16.55
C PHE A 132 -4.71 0.93 -16.95
N ALA A 133 -3.55 0.61 -17.53
CA ALA A 133 -2.59 1.61 -18.01
C ALA A 133 -3.16 2.41 -19.20
N GLU A 134 -3.80 1.74 -20.15
CA GLU A 134 -4.48 2.38 -21.29
C GLU A 134 -5.61 3.29 -20.81
N ALA A 135 -6.48 2.80 -19.91
CA ALA A 135 -7.56 3.60 -19.35
C ALA A 135 -7.05 4.83 -18.58
N SER A 136 -5.92 4.69 -17.86
CA SER A 136 -5.26 5.79 -17.13
C SER A 136 -4.78 6.90 -18.06
N ALA A 137 -4.32 6.55 -19.28
CA ALA A 137 -3.87 7.50 -20.29
C ALA A 137 -5.01 8.09 -21.13
N GLY A 138 -6.22 7.52 -21.05
CA GLY A 138 -7.39 7.92 -21.82
C GLY A 138 -8.22 9.04 -21.21
N GLU A 139 -9.38 9.28 -21.82
CA GLU A 139 -10.34 10.32 -21.40
C GLU A 139 -10.88 10.07 -19.98
N GLU A 140 -11.18 8.82 -19.63
CA GLU A 140 -11.64 8.45 -18.29
C GLU A 140 -10.58 8.71 -17.22
N GLY A 141 -9.31 8.38 -17.49
CA GLY A 141 -8.19 8.71 -16.61
C GLY A 141 -8.09 10.21 -16.37
N ARG A 142 -8.19 11.02 -17.43
CA ARG A 142 -8.21 12.49 -17.32
C ARG A 142 -9.41 13.00 -16.51
N ARG A 143 -10.61 12.43 -16.73
CA ARG A 143 -11.82 12.79 -15.99
C ARG A 143 -11.65 12.52 -14.49
N VAL A 144 -11.21 11.32 -14.12
CA VAL A 144 -10.98 10.92 -12.72
C VAL A 144 -9.89 11.76 -12.07
N LEU A 145 -8.80 12.05 -12.79
CA LEU A 145 -7.75 12.95 -12.31
C LEU A 145 -8.30 14.33 -11.96
N LEU A 146 -9.10 14.93 -12.83
CA LEU A 146 -9.70 16.25 -12.57
C LEU A 146 -10.68 16.22 -11.41
N THR A 147 -11.47 15.15 -11.28
CA THR A 147 -12.37 14.96 -10.13
C THR A 147 -11.60 14.82 -8.82
N GLY A 148 -10.55 13.99 -8.79
CA GLY A 148 -9.70 13.82 -7.61
C GLY A 148 -8.99 15.12 -7.21
N ALA A 149 -8.45 15.85 -8.19
CA ALA A 149 -7.80 17.14 -7.94
C ALA A 149 -8.77 18.17 -7.35
N LYS A 150 -10.01 18.26 -7.86
CA LYS A 150 -11.05 19.13 -7.31
C LYS A 150 -11.44 18.72 -5.90
N ALA A 151 -11.68 17.43 -5.66
CA ALA A 151 -12.04 16.92 -4.34
C ALA A 151 -10.95 17.23 -3.31
N LEU A 152 -9.68 16.99 -3.65
CA LEU A 152 -8.54 17.32 -2.78
C LEU A 152 -8.45 18.83 -2.49
N ALA A 153 -8.63 19.69 -3.50
CA ALA A 153 -8.62 21.14 -3.31
C ALA A 153 -9.76 21.61 -2.41
N MET A 154 -10.97 21.10 -2.61
CA MET A 154 -12.13 21.40 -1.78
C MET A 154 -11.92 20.92 -0.34
N THR A 155 -11.36 19.72 -0.14
CA THR A 155 -11.00 19.22 1.19
C THR A 155 -9.94 20.08 1.87
N GLY A 156 -8.96 20.57 1.11
CA GLY A 156 -7.98 21.54 1.61
C GLY A 156 -8.65 22.83 2.08
N VAL A 157 -9.63 23.34 1.34
CA VAL A 157 -10.40 24.53 1.72
C VAL A 157 -11.23 24.27 2.99
N ASP A 158 -11.97 23.16 3.05
CA ASP A 158 -12.74 22.77 4.23
C ASP A 158 -11.81 22.67 5.45
N PHE A 159 -10.70 21.95 5.34
CA PHE A 159 -9.72 21.82 6.40
C PHE A 159 -9.08 23.16 6.80
N LEU A 160 -8.73 24.05 5.86
CA LEU A 160 -8.06 25.31 6.18
C LEU A 160 -9.00 26.40 6.68
N LEU A 161 -10.30 26.34 6.40
CA LEU A 161 -11.26 27.37 6.80
C LEU A 161 -12.15 26.95 7.98
N ASP A 162 -12.39 25.65 8.18
CA ASP A 162 -13.22 25.13 9.27
C ASP A 162 -12.35 24.72 10.47
N GLU A 163 -12.45 25.45 11.57
CA GLU A 163 -11.72 25.17 12.80
C GLU A 163 -12.15 23.86 13.47
N GLU A 164 -13.44 23.53 13.42
CA GLU A 164 -13.97 22.29 14.00
C GLU A 164 -13.45 21.08 13.22
N ALA A 165 -13.43 21.17 11.89
CA ALA A 165 -12.84 20.14 11.03
C ALA A 165 -11.36 19.89 11.37
N ARG A 166 -10.54 20.94 11.53
CA ARG A 166 -9.13 20.79 11.93
C ARG A 166 -8.98 20.11 13.29
N ARG A 167 -9.76 20.57 14.28
CA ARG A 167 -9.71 20.00 15.63
C ARG A 167 -10.08 18.53 15.60
N SER A 168 -11.15 18.17 14.89
CA SER A 168 -11.57 16.77 14.75
C SER A 168 -10.49 15.90 14.12
N VAL A 169 -9.89 16.35 13.01
CA VAL A 169 -8.79 15.64 12.33
C VAL A 169 -7.58 15.46 13.27
N GLN A 170 -7.19 16.52 13.98
CA GLN A 170 -6.03 16.49 14.88
C GLN A 170 -6.26 15.60 16.10
N SER A 171 -7.39 15.76 16.79
CA SER A 171 -7.73 14.96 17.97
C SER A 171 -7.83 13.47 17.62
N GLU A 172 -8.37 13.14 16.44
CA GLU A 172 -8.42 11.76 15.98
C GLU A 172 -7.02 11.17 15.80
N PHE A 173 -6.11 11.92 15.20
CA PHE A 173 -4.73 11.48 14.99
C PHE A 173 -3.98 11.29 16.31
N GLU A 174 -4.06 12.26 17.22
CA GLU A 174 -3.41 12.22 18.54
C GLU A 174 -3.96 11.10 19.42
N SER A 175 -5.27 10.82 19.36
CA SER A 175 -5.90 9.77 20.18
C SER A 175 -5.38 8.37 19.89
N ARG A 176 -4.70 8.18 18.76
CA ARG A 176 -4.12 6.90 18.37
C ARG A 176 -2.63 6.78 18.70
N GLU A 177 -2.00 7.85 19.20
CA GLU A 177 -0.63 7.80 19.73
C GLU A 177 -0.59 7.47 21.23
N ALA A 178 -1.73 7.62 21.92
CA ALA A 178 -1.94 7.24 23.31
C ALA A 178 -2.29 5.75 23.47
#